data_AF-A0A8W8KHY6-F1
#
_entry.id   AF-A0A8W8KHY6-F1
#
_cell.length_a   1.000
_cell.length_b   1.000
_cell.length_c   1.000
_cell.angle_alpha   90.00
_cell.angle_beta   90.00
_cell.angle_gamma   90.00
#
_symmetry.space_group_name_H-M   'P 1'
#
loop_
_entity.id
_entity.type
_entity.pdbx_description
1 polymer ?
#
loop_
_entity_poly.entity_id
_entity_poly.type
_entity_poly.pdbx_seq_one_letter_code
_entity_poly.pdbx_strand_id
1 'polypeptide(L)'
;MMSVTMSTKVYLNFYNTNAAWVIKSLSKPHSYVQSAAYMKIKVAPNYDDIEIPEKKKLRMMDKVPPPVLHTASNLAVQQRSEAKYCRGPEPIHNKLNYGQYGVQALDGGYLSHKHMDAWRLYINSKLTNVMFAEWRIEPPWKPVTKKGTGKRMGKGKSSISHYVTPVKAGRILLEVGGEIEYKQVYKMLRHVAAQCPFDARIISAEILQKEEEQKNWIATNNLNPFSFRYCARNNFLGIKKDLSPYDLKWSGKY
;
A
#
# COMPACT_ATOMS: atom_id res chain seq x y z
N MET A 1 27.83 10.10 -63.02
CA MET A 1 28.92 10.65 -63.86
C MET A 1 30.04 11.11 -62.93
N MET A 2 31.25 10.62 -63.22
CA MET A 2 32.59 10.95 -62.69
C MET A 2 32.74 11.95 -61.53
N SER A 3 33.55 11.58 -60.53
CA SER A 3 34.86 12.24 -60.32
C SER A 3 35.75 11.43 -59.37
N VAL A 4 37.04 11.44 -59.74
CA VAL A 4 38.21 10.76 -59.13
C VAL A 4 39.07 11.85 -58.48
N THR A 5 39.76 11.54 -57.36
CA THR A 5 41.13 12.01 -57.02
C THR A 5 41.59 11.28 -55.73
N MET A 6 42.55 10.33 -55.78
CA MET A 6 44.01 10.46 -55.53
C MET A 6 44.36 11.45 -54.38
N SER A 7 45.24 11.22 -53.41
CA SER A 7 46.54 10.53 -53.25
C SER A 7 46.87 10.65 -51.73
N THR A 8 47.69 9.87 -51.02
CA THR A 8 49.16 9.74 -51.12
C THR A 8 49.65 8.66 -50.14
N LYS A 9 50.70 7.94 -50.55
CA LYS A 9 51.44 6.92 -49.77
C LYS A 9 52.23 7.52 -48.60
N VAL A 10 52.34 6.78 -47.50
CA VAL A 10 53.49 6.86 -46.58
C VAL A 10 54.02 5.46 -46.32
N TYR A 11 55.35 5.37 -46.30
CA TYR A 11 56.20 4.22 -46.53
C TYR A 11 56.22 3.19 -45.38
N LEU A 12 56.32 1.91 -45.77
CA LEU A 12 56.78 0.82 -44.90
C LEU A 12 58.29 0.96 -44.67
N ASN A 13 58.73 0.89 -43.40
CA ASN A 13 60.06 0.46 -43.04
C ASN A 13 59.94 -0.78 -42.15
N PHE A 14 60.32 -1.92 -42.73
CA PHE A 14 60.55 -3.18 -42.04
C PHE A 14 61.94 -3.14 -41.40
N TYR A 15 62.02 -3.21 -40.07
CA TYR A 15 63.19 -3.75 -39.38
C TYR A 15 62.75 -4.80 -38.36
N ASN A 16 62.87 -6.03 -38.84
CA ASN A 16 63.18 -7.29 -38.17
C ASN A 16 63.39 -7.22 -36.64
N THR A 17 62.50 -7.84 -35.86
CA THR A 17 62.75 -9.03 -35.02
C THR A 17 61.51 -9.27 -34.14
N ASN A 18 61.17 -10.55 -33.90
CA ASN A 18 60.02 -11.04 -33.11
C ASN A 18 58.70 -11.32 -33.86
N ALA A 19 58.78 -11.78 -35.11
CA ALA A 19 57.64 -12.35 -35.85
C ALA A 19 57.16 -13.73 -35.33
N ALA A 20 57.72 -14.25 -34.24
CA ALA A 20 57.36 -15.57 -33.69
C ALA A 20 56.25 -15.55 -32.63
N TRP A 21 55.92 -14.37 -32.05
CA TRP A 21 54.92 -14.26 -30.98
C TRP A 21 53.52 -13.85 -31.44
N VAL A 22 53.37 -13.34 -32.67
CA VAL A 22 52.07 -12.81 -33.15
C VAL A 22 51.23 -13.86 -33.88
N ILE A 23 51.83 -14.95 -34.37
CA ILE A 23 51.13 -15.92 -35.22
C ILE A 23 50.35 -16.99 -34.41
N LYS A 24 50.52 -17.06 -33.09
CA LYS A 24 49.82 -18.06 -32.25
C LYS A 24 48.42 -17.65 -31.76
N SER A 25 47.92 -16.45 -32.11
CA SER A 25 46.57 -16.00 -31.71
C SER A 25 45.54 -16.00 -32.84
N LEU A 26 45.92 -16.32 -34.08
CA LEU A 26 45.06 -16.21 -35.27
C LEU A 26 44.39 -17.52 -35.73
N SER A 27 44.42 -18.60 -34.93
CA SER A 27 43.92 -19.92 -35.35
C SER A 27 42.53 -20.30 -34.81
N LYS A 28 41.75 -19.35 -34.29
CA LYS A 28 40.33 -19.60 -34.02
C LYS A 28 39.52 -18.70 -34.94
N PRO A 29 38.83 -19.23 -35.98
CA PRO A 29 37.73 -18.48 -36.55
C PRO A 29 36.71 -18.32 -35.43
N HIS A 30 36.69 -17.15 -34.78
CA HIS A 30 35.54 -16.74 -33.99
C HIS A 30 34.43 -16.53 -35.01
N SER A 31 33.70 -17.60 -35.34
CA SER A 31 32.37 -17.45 -35.90
C SER A 31 31.59 -16.68 -34.84
N TYR A 32 31.41 -15.38 -35.05
CA TYR A 32 30.46 -14.58 -34.29
C TYR A 32 29.08 -15.14 -34.64
N VAL A 33 28.68 -16.22 -33.98
CA VAL A 33 27.30 -16.67 -33.98
C VAL A 33 26.56 -15.55 -33.29
N GLN A 34 25.95 -14.66 -34.06
CA GLN A 34 24.99 -13.72 -33.52
C GLN A 34 23.82 -14.54 -32.99
N SER A 35 23.91 -14.97 -31.73
CA SER A 35 22.78 -15.54 -31.02
C SER A 35 21.83 -14.37 -30.73
N ALA A 36 20.97 -14.05 -31.70
CA ALA A 36 19.84 -13.16 -31.46
C ALA A 36 18.89 -13.88 -30.50
N ALA A 37 19.04 -13.61 -29.20
CA ALA A 37 18.11 -14.12 -28.21
C ALA A 37 16.71 -13.56 -28.54
N TYR A 38 15.74 -14.44 -28.80
CA TYR A 38 14.36 -14.04 -29.00
C TYR A 38 13.90 -13.25 -27.76
N MET A 39 13.52 -11.97 -27.94
CA MET A 39 12.85 -11.24 -26.88
C MET A 39 11.53 -11.96 -26.59
N LYS A 40 11.40 -12.52 -25.39
CA LYS A 40 10.14 -13.12 -24.94
C LYS A 40 9.12 -11.99 -24.75
N ILE A 41 8.28 -11.75 -25.75
CA ILE A 41 7.18 -10.79 -25.69
C ILE A 41 6.28 -11.21 -24.53
N LYS A 42 6.09 -10.32 -23.55
CA LYS A 42 5.15 -10.56 -22.45
C LYS A 42 3.75 -10.38 -23.02
N VAL A 43 2.90 -11.39 -22.83
CA VAL A 43 1.48 -11.30 -23.18
C VAL A 43 0.84 -10.25 -22.26
N ALA A 44 0.00 -9.39 -22.84
CA ALA A 44 -0.74 -8.39 -22.07
C ALA A 44 -1.72 -9.11 -21.11
N PRO A 45 -1.93 -8.57 -19.89
CA PRO A 45 -2.94 -9.11 -18.99
C PRO A 45 -4.34 -9.02 -19.60
N ASN A 46 -5.16 -10.06 -19.40
CA ASN A 46 -6.57 -10.04 -19.79
C ASN A 46 -7.40 -9.35 -18.70
N TYR A 47 -8.37 -8.52 -19.11
CA TYR A 47 -9.28 -7.80 -18.23
C TYR A 47 -10.77 -8.06 -18.51
N ASP A 48 -11.11 -9.02 -19.39
CA ASP A 48 -12.50 -9.28 -19.81
C ASP A 48 -13.44 -9.62 -18.64
N ASP A 49 -12.92 -10.19 -17.55
CA ASP A 49 -13.70 -10.60 -16.37
C ASP A 49 -14.09 -9.43 -15.43
N ILE A 50 -13.64 -8.20 -15.71
CA ILE A 50 -13.79 -7.06 -14.79
C ILE A 50 -15.02 -6.22 -15.15
N GLU A 51 -16.03 -6.32 -14.31
CA GLU A 51 -17.21 -5.47 -14.41
C GLU A 51 -16.93 -4.08 -13.80
N ILE A 52 -17.08 -3.04 -14.60
CA ILE A 52 -16.92 -1.65 -14.16
C ILE A 52 -18.28 -1.14 -13.65
N PRO A 53 -18.39 -0.66 -12.40
CA PRO A 53 -19.64 -0.11 -11.87
C PRO A 53 -20.03 1.19 -12.57
N GLU A 54 -21.33 1.51 -12.57
CA GLU A 54 -21.86 2.76 -13.13
C GLU A 54 -21.23 4.00 -12.48
N LYS A 55 -21.09 3.99 -11.15
CA LYS A 55 -20.47 5.06 -10.38
C LYS A 55 -18.98 4.78 -10.21
N LYS A 56 -18.17 5.40 -11.08
CA LYS A 56 -16.73 5.17 -11.15
C LYS A 56 -15.89 6.04 -10.20
N LYS A 57 -16.35 7.25 -9.91
CA LYS A 57 -15.59 8.24 -9.12
C LYS A 57 -15.92 8.13 -7.64
N LEU A 58 -14.93 8.43 -6.80
CA LEU A 58 -15.14 8.52 -5.35
C LEU A 58 -16.15 9.62 -5.03
N ARG A 59 -17.21 9.23 -4.30
CA ARG A 59 -18.19 10.17 -3.76
C ARG A 59 -17.54 11.12 -2.74
N MET A 60 -18.10 12.32 -2.65
CA MET A 60 -17.79 13.24 -1.56
C MET A 60 -18.38 12.68 -0.26
N MET A 61 -17.61 12.74 0.83
CA MET A 61 -18.08 12.32 2.14
C MET A 61 -18.64 13.51 2.90
N ASP A 62 -19.60 13.28 3.78
CA ASP A 62 -20.09 14.32 4.68
C ASP A 62 -19.06 14.56 5.79
N LYS A 63 -18.82 15.84 6.11
CA LYS A 63 -17.92 16.23 7.20
C LYS A 63 -18.49 15.91 8.58
N VAL A 64 -19.81 15.98 8.69
CA VAL A 64 -20.58 15.82 9.92
C VAL A 64 -21.61 14.73 9.63
N PRO A 65 -21.74 13.73 10.50
CA PRO A 65 -22.74 12.69 10.30
C PRO A 65 -24.15 13.30 10.35
N PRO A 66 -25.12 12.75 9.60
CA PRO A 66 -26.49 13.22 9.65
C PRO A 66 -27.04 13.10 11.09
N PRO A 67 -27.94 14.01 11.51
CA PRO A 67 -28.53 13.95 12.84
C PRO A 67 -29.31 12.64 13.04
N VAL A 68 -29.22 12.07 14.24
CA VAL A 68 -29.97 10.86 14.60
C VAL A 68 -31.43 11.25 14.84
N LEU A 69 -32.30 10.94 13.87
CA LEU A 69 -33.70 11.37 13.84
C LEU A 69 -34.56 10.92 15.04
N HIS A 70 -34.08 9.98 15.86
CA HIS A 70 -34.83 9.39 16.98
C HIS A 70 -34.59 10.06 18.35
N THR A 71 -33.73 11.08 18.44
CA THR A 71 -33.46 11.77 19.71
C THR A 71 -34.18 13.12 19.74
N ALA A 72 -34.92 13.41 20.82
CA ALA A 72 -35.67 14.66 21.00
C ALA A 72 -34.78 15.92 20.94
N SER A 73 -33.46 15.75 21.14
CA SER A 73 -32.46 16.76 20.85
C SER A 73 -31.68 16.37 19.60
N ASN A 74 -31.71 17.22 18.58
CA ASN A 74 -30.81 17.15 17.40
C ASN A 74 -29.32 17.40 17.76
N LEU A 75 -28.95 17.23 19.02
CA LEU A 75 -27.63 17.52 19.55
C LEU A 75 -26.75 16.28 19.44
N ALA A 76 -25.63 16.43 18.72
CA ALA A 76 -24.63 15.38 18.64
C ALA A 76 -24.09 15.03 20.03
N VAL A 77 -24.10 13.73 20.36
CA VAL A 77 -23.69 13.23 21.67
C VAL A 77 -22.17 13.29 21.80
N GLN A 78 -21.68 13.98 22.83
CA GLN A 78 -20.24 14.01 23.15
C GLN A 78 -19.78 12.64 23.64
N GLN A 79 -18.79 12.06 22.97
CA GLN A 79 -18.23 10.76 23.36
C GLN A 79 -17.00 10.92 24.24
N ARG A 80 -16.59 9.82 24.89
CA ARG A 80 -15.27 9.71 25.52
C ARG A 80 -14.24 9.39 24.44
N SER A 81 -13.03 9.92 24.56
CA SER A 81 -11.91 9.46 23.75
C SER A 81 -11.52 8.05 24.19
N GLU A 82 -11.82 7.07 23.34
CA GLU A 82 -11.43 5.68 23.58
C GLU A 82 -10.40 5.24 22.55
N ALA A 83 -9.24 4.77 23.01
CA ALA A 83 -8.19 4.22 22.15
C ALA A 83 -8.56 2.85 21.56
N LYS A 84 -9.57 2.18 22.13
CA LYS A 84 -10.04 0.85 21.71
C LYS A 84 -10.47 0.78 20.24
N TYR A 85 -10.86 1.92 19.66
CA TYR A 85 -11.30 2.00 18.27
C TYR A 85 -10.16 1.83 17.27
N CYS A 86 -8.94 2.24 17.62
CA CYS A 86 -7.76 2.12 16.76
C CYS A 86 -6.88 0.92 17.14
N ARG A 87 -7.06 0.36 18.35
CA ARG A 87 -6.23 -0.74 18.87
C ARG A 87 -6.55 -2.08 18.19
N GLY A 88 -5.49 -2.79 17.79
CA GLY A 88 -5.53 -4.16 17.30
C GLY A 88 -5.83 -4.29 15.80
N PRO A 89 -6.04 -5.52 15.32
CA PRO A 89 -6.32 -5.80 13.92
C PRO A 89 -7.76 -5.45 13.53
N GLU A 90 -7.95 -5.11 12.26
CA GLU A 90 -9.24 -4.96 11.61
C GLU A 90 -9.90 -6.33 11.39
N PRO A 91 -11.13 -6.55 11.90
CA PRO A 91 -11.79 -7.85 11.78
C PRO A 91 -12.54 -8.06 10.46
N ILE A 92 -13.14 -7.00 9.89
CA ILE A 92 -14.12 -7.11 8.79
C ILE A 92 -13.54 -6.58 7.48
N HIS A 93 -13.03 -5.34 7.47
CA HIS A 93 -12.62 -4.66 6.25
C HIS A 93 -11.14 -4.89 5.90
N ASN A 94 -10.71 -6.15 5.93
CA ASN A 94 -9.32 -6.55 5.68
C ASN A 94 -9.10 -7.25 4.31
N LYS A 95 -10.17 -7.53 3.57
CA LYS A 95 -10.14 -8.15 2.23
C LYS A 95 -10.57 -7.15 1.15
N LEU A 96 -9.96 -7.29 -0.04
CA LEU A 96 -10.33 -6.52 -1.22
C LEU A 96 -11.68 -7.02 -1.73
N ASN A 97 -12.65 -6.13 -1.92
CA ASN A 97 -13.96 -6.49 -2.48
C ASN A 97 -13.88 -6.73 -3.98
N TYR A 98 -13.20 -5.85 -4.71
CA TYR A 98 -13.03 -5.96 -6.17
C TYR A 98 -11.78 -6.75 -6.57
N GLY A 99 -10.97 -7.20 -5.60
CA GLY A 99 -9.84 -8.10 -5.83
C GLY A 99 -8.65 -7.53 -6.61
N GLN A 100 -8.63 -6.25 -6.99
CA GLN A 100 -7.51 -5.70 -7.76
C GLN A 100 -6.46 -5.02 -6.90
N TYR A 101 -6.68 -3.75 -6.56
CA TYR A 101 -5.70 -2.91 -5.88
C TYR A 101 -6.35 -2.07 -4.79
N GLY A 102 -5.58 -1.75 -3.75
CA GLY A 102 -6.05 -0.88 -2.67
C GLY A 102 -4.94 -0.34 -1.79
N VAL A 103 -5.34 0.51 -0.84
CA VAL A 103 -4.46 1.01 0.23
C VAL A 103 -4.88 0.35 1.54
N GLN A 104 -3.92 -0.27 2.23
CA GLN A 104 -4.13 -0.89 3.53
C GLN A 104 -3.38 -0.12 4.61
N ALA A 105 -4.06 0.17 5.73
CA ALA A 105 -3.44 0.69 6.94
C ALA A 105 -2.57 -0.38 7.60
N LEU A 106 -1.32 -0.05 7.91
CA LEU A 106 -0.45 -0.89 8.74
C LEU A 106 -0.72 -0.64 10.22
N ASP A 107 -0.95 0.61 10.59
CA ASP A 107 -1.21 1.03 11.97
C ASP A 107 -2.63 1.55 12.19
N GLY A 108 -3.03 1.58 13.46
CA GLY A 108 -4.29 2.15 13.90
C GLY A 108 -4.19 3.67 14.10
N GLY A 109 -5.19 4.42 13.65
CA GLY A 109 -5.20 5.87 13.76
C GLY A 109 -6.57 6.51 13.52
N TYR A 110 -6.60 7.84 13.52
CA TYR A 110 -7.80 8.61 13.21
C TYR A 110 -7.65 9.28 11.86
N LEU A 111 -8.66 9.11 11.01
CA LEU A 111 -8.73 9.78 9.71
C LEU A 111 -9.71 10.94 9.79
N SER A 112 -9.21 12.14 9.47
CA SER A 112 -10.05 13.34 9.35
C SER A 112 -10.67 13.45 7.96
N HIS A 113 -11.82 14.11 7.88
CA HIS A 113 -12.48 14.46 6.62
C HIS A 113 -11.53 15.11 5.59
N LYS A 114 -10.62 15.96 6.06
CA LYS A 114 -9.65 16.67 5.20
C LYS A 114 -8.74 15.71 4.41
N HIS A 115 -8.32 14.61 5.03
CA HIS A 115 -7.50 13.62 4.34
C HIS A 115 -8.31 12.89 3.27
N MET A 116 -9.55 12.50 3.60
CA MET A 116 -10.46 11.84 2.66
C MET A 116 -10.75 12.72 1.44
N ASP A 117 -11.00 14.02 1.66
CA ASP A 117 -11.25 14.98 0.58
C ASP A 117 -10.02 15.20 -0.30
N ALA A 118 -8.82 15.29 0.30
CA ALA A 118 -7.57 15.41 -0.44
C ALA A 118 -7.34 14.19 -1.34
N TRP A 119 -7.55 12.98 -0.79
CA TRP A 119 -7.45 11.74 -1.55
C TRP A 119 -8.49 11.65 -2.66
N ARG A 120 -9.73 12.03 -2.37
CA ARG A 120 -10.83 12.07 -3.35
C ARG A 120 -10.47 12.95 -4.53
N LEU A 121 -10.06 14.20 -4.26
CA LEU A 121 -9.72 15.17 -5.29
C LEU A 121 -8.57 14.65 -6.15
N TYR A 122 -7.53 14.11 -5.52
CA TYR A 122 -6.38 13.54 -6.21
C TYR A 122 -6.77 12.33 -7.08
N ILE A 123 -7.43 11.31 -6.52
CA ILE A 123 -7.84 10.11 -7.24
C ILE A 123 -8.79 10.47 -8.38
N ASN A 124 -9.84 11.25 -8.11
CA ASN A 124 -10.82 11.61 -9.14
C ASN A 124 -10.22 12.42 -10.29
N SER A 125 -9.11 13.13 -10.06
CA SER A 125 -8.36 13.82 -11.12
C SER A 125 -7.54 12.87 -12.02
N LYS A 126 -7.24 11.67 -11.55
CA LYS A 126 -6.43 10.66 -12.25
C LYS A 126 -7.24 9.51 -12.83
N LEU A 127 -8.49 9.32 -12.38
CA LEU A 127 -9.39 8.31 -12.93
C LEU A 127 -9.76 8.60 -14.40
N THR A 128 -9.63 7.58 -15.22
CA THR A 128 -10.11 7.51 -16.61
C THR A 128 -11.39 6.67 -16.70
N ASN A 129 -12.02 6.61 -17.87
CA ASN A 129 -13.28 5.88 -18.06
C ASN A 129 -13.18 4.36 -17.83
N VAL A 130 -11.98 3.79 -17.96
CA VAL A 130 -11.71 2.36 -17.74
C VAL A 130 -11.44 2.02 -16.28
N MET A 131 -11.34 3.02 -15.41
CA MET A 131 -11.04 2.88 -13.99
C MET A 131 -12.25 3.24 -13.14
N PHE A 132 -12.31 2.65 -11.96
CA PHE A 132 -13.19 3.08 -10.88
C PHE A 132 -12.45 3.06 -9.54
N ALA A 133 -12.94 3.84 -8.59
CA ALA A 133 -12.46 3.83 -7.22
C ALA A 133 -13.63 3.90 -6.24
N GLU A 134 -13.53 3.12 -5.17
CA GLU A 134 -14.57 3.00 -4.15
C GLU A 134 -13.98 3.16 -2.75
N TRP A 135 -14.77 3.77 -1.87
CA TRP A 135 -14.40 3.93 -0.47
C TRP A 135 -14.64 2.64 0.30
N ARG A 136 -13.67 2.23 1.12
CA ARG A 136 -13.79 1.10 2.07
C ARG A 136 -13.96 1.56 3.52
N ILE A 137 -14.02 2.87 3.70
CA ILE A 137 -14.18 3.54 4.99
C ILE A 137 -15.47 4.32 5.01
N GLU A 138 -16.00 4.44 6.20
CA GLU A 138 -17.18 5.24 6.49
C GLU A 138 -16.84 6.73 6.57
N PRO A 139 -17.82 7.61 6.33
CA PRO A 139 -17.67 9.02 6.62
C PRO A 139 -17.36 9.25 8.11
N PRO A 140 -16.71 10.38 8.45
CA PRO A 140 -16.37 10.72 9.82
C PRO A 140 -17.60 10.75 10.73
N TRP A 141 -17.62 9.86 11.73
CA TRP A 141 -18.74 9.72 12.65
C TRP A 141 -18.35 9.94 14.11
N LYS A 142 -17.08 9.77 14.48
CA LYS A 142 -16.64 9.88 15.88
C LYS A 142 -16.37 11.34 16.24
N PRO A 143 -17.07 11.93 17.23
CA PRO A 143 -16.88 13.31 17.61
C PRO A 143 -15.57 13.51 18.41
N VAL A 144 -14.82 14.54 18.05
CA VAL A 144 -13.62 14.99 18.77
C VAL A 144 -13.89 16.35 19.40
N THR A 145 -13.82 16.42 20.72
CA THR A 145 -13.97 17.67 21.50
C THR A 145 -12.63 18.36 21.69
N LYS A 146 -12.57 19.68 21.52
CA LYS A 146 -11.36 20.48 21.77
C LYS A 146 -11.69 21.69 22.63
N LYS A 147 -10.97 21.86 23.74
CA LYS A 147 -11.02 23.10 24.54
C LYS A 147 -10.34 24.24 23.78
N GLY A 148 -10.89 25.45 23.87
CA GLY A 148 -10.27 26.63 23.29
C GLY A 148 -8.90 26.92 23.90
N THR A 149 -8.00 27.49 23.11
CA THR A 149 -6.65 27.88 23.54
C THR A 149 -6.74 28.86 24.73
N GLY A 150 -5.93 28.65 25.77
CA GLY A 150 -5.87 29.52 26.96
C GLY A 150 -6.93 29.25 28.05
N LYS A 151 -7.78 28.23 27.90
CA LYS A 151 -8.72 27.83 28.96
C LYS A 151 -8.04 26.94 30.01
N ARG A 152 -8.38 27.14 31.29
CA ARG A 152 -7.93 26.30 32.41
C ARG A 152 -8.58 24.90 32.37
N MET A 153 -7.97 23.97 33.11
CA MET A 153 -8.54 22.64 33.36
C MET A 153 -9.83 22.75 34.20
N GLY A 154 -10.71 21.74 34.11
CA GLY A 154 -12.04 21.75 34.75
C GLY A 154 -13.18 22.26 33.84
N LYS A 155 -14.32 22.61 34.45
CA LYS A 155 -15.57 23.12 33.79
C LYS A 155 -16.24 22.18 32.77
N GLY A 156 -16.04 20.87 32.92
CA GLY A 156 -16.69 19.86 32.06
C GLY A 156 -16.03 19.69 30.67
N LYS A 157 -16.74 18.97 29.79
CA LYS A 157 -16.33 18.73 28.40
C LYS A 157 -16.69 19.93 27.51
N SER A 158 -15.84 20.21 26.53
CA SER A 158 -16.10 21.25 25.53
C SER A 158 -17.04 20.78 24.43
N SER A 159 -17.46 21.72 23.58
CA SER A 159 -18.16 21.39 22.33
C SER A 159 -17.31 20.52 21.39
N ILE A 160 -18.00 19.84 20.47
CA ILE A 160 -17.42 19.02 19.41
C ILE A 160 -16.78 19.95 18.38
N SER A 161 -15.52 19.70 18.04
CA SER A 161 -14.77 20.50 17.07
C SER A 161 -14.88 19.93 15.66
N HIS A 162 -14.68 18.61 15.52
CA HIS A 162 -14.74 17.92 14.24
C HIS A 162 -15.01 16.43 14.47
N TYR A 163 -15.27 15.71 13.38
CA TYR A 163 -15.46 14.27 13.38
C TYR A 163 -14.27 13.58 12.73
N VAL A 164 -14.01 12.35 13.16
CA VAL A 164 -12.96 11.48 12.62
C VAL A 164 -13.51 10.07 12.41
N THR A 165 -12.89 9.32 11.51
CA THR A 165 -13.11 7.88 11.34
C THR A 165 -11.95 7.14 11.99
N PRO A 166 -12.18 6.33 13.03
CA PRO A 166 -11.13 5.46 13.56
C PRO A 166 -10.83 4.32 12.59
N VAL A 167 -9.54 4.02 12.42
CA VAL A 167 -9.03 2.95 11.57
C VAL A 167 -8.16 2.04 12.42
N LYS A 168 -8.26 0.72 12.20
CA LYS A 168 -7.41 -0.31 12.80
C LYS A 168 -6.37 -0.82 11.82
N ALA A 169 -5.34 -1.45 12.37
CA ALA A 169 -4.29 -2.11 11.59
C ALA A 169 -4.87 -3.20 10.68
N GLY A 170 -4.46 -3.23 9.41
CA GLY A 170 -4.94 -4.17 8.41
C GLY A 170 -6.22 -3.75 7.69
N ARG A 171 -6.82 -2.60 8.05
CA ARG A 171 -8.01 -2.08 7.35
C ARG A 171 -7.67 -1.54 5.98
N ILE A 172 -8.48 -1.90 4.98
CA ILE A 172 -8.39 -1.35 3.64
C ILE A 172 -9.16 -0.03 3.60
N LEU A 173 -8.50 1.03 3.12
CA LEU A 173 -9.01 2.40 3.14
C LEU A 173 -9.82 2.74 1.89
N LEU A 174 -9.27 2.37 0.74
CA LEU A 174 -9.84 2.60 -0.58
C LEU A 174 -9.41 1.49 -1.53
N GLU A 175 -10.27 1.23 -2.51
CA GLU A 175 -10.03 0.28 -3.59
C GLU A 175 -10.08 0.97 -4.94
N VAL A 176 -9.26 0.50 -5.86
CA VAL A 176 -9.22 0.96 -7.25
C VAL A 176 -9.25 -0.26 -8.14
N GLY A 177 -10.20 -0.26 -9.08
CA GLY A 177 -10.44 -1.35 -10.01
C GLY A 177 -10.58 -0.87 -11.45
N GLY A 178 -10.55 -1.80 -12.40
CA GLY A 178 -10.78 -1.54 -13.83
C GLY A 178 -9.77 -2.27 -14.73
N GLU A 179 -9.70 -1.84 -15.99
CA GLU A 179 -8.71 -2.35 -16.96
C GLU A 179 -7.38 -1.59 -16.78
N ILE A 180 -6.60 -1.97 -15.76
CA ILE A 180 -5.45 -1.19 -15.31
C ILE A 180 -4.24 -2.02 -14.91
N GLU A 181 -3.09 -1.57 -15.41
CA GLU A 181 -1.78 -2.08 -15.01
C GLU A 181 -1.34 -1.52 -13.65
N TYR A 182 -0.65 -2.35 -12.87
CA TYR A 182 -0.12 -2.00 -11.55
C TYR A 182 0.71 -0.71 -11.55
N LYS A 183 1.49 -0.44 -12.61
CA LYS A 183 2.37 0.76 -12.69
C LYS A 183 1.59 2.08 -12.66
N GLN A 184 0.42 2.12 -13.29
CA GLN A 184 -0.43 3.32 -13.32
C GLN A 184 -1.02 3.56 -11.93
N VAL A 185 -1.56 2.50 -11.32
CA VAL A 185 -2.21 2.50 -10.01
C VAL A 185 -1.22 2.81 -8.89
N TYR A 186 -0.01 2.25 -8.95
CA TYR A 186 1.03 2.40 -7.93
C TYR A 186 1.34 3.86 -7.62
N LYS A 187 1.48 4.71 -8.64
CA LYS A 187 1.74 6.15 -8.44
C LYS A 187 0.61 6.83 -7.68
N MET A 188 -0.64 6.49 -8.03
CA MET A 188 -1.82 7.08 -7.42
C MET A 188 -1.98 6.62 -5.97
N LEU A 189 -1.90 5.32 -5.71
CA LEU A 189 -2.05 4.75 -4.38
C LEU A 189 -0.89 5.14 -3.45
N ARG A 190 0.33 5.28 -3.99
CA ARG A 190 1.49 5.76 -3.22
C ARG A 190 1.29 7.17 -2.69
N HIS A 191 0.70 8.06 -3.50
CA HIS A 191 0.41 9.42 -3.06
C HIS A 191 -0.58 9.42 -1.89
N VAL A 192 -1.61 8.59 -1.95
CA VAL A 192 -2.59 8.46 -0.87
C VAL A 192 -1.97 7.88 0.39
N ALA A 193 -1.17 6.80 0.27
CA ALA A 193 -0.45 6.22 1.39
C ALA A 193 0.48 7.24 2.07
N ALA A 194 1.18 8.07 1.29
CA ALA A 194 2.07 9.11 1.83
C ALA A 194 1.33 10.25 2.55
N GLN A 195 0.07 10.53 2.19
CA GLN A 195 -0.76 11.53 2.86
C GLN A 195 -1.52 10.99 4.09
N CYS A 196 -1.39 9.68 4.36
CA CYS A 196 -2.03 9.04 5.49
C CYS A 196 -1.37 9.49 6.80
N PRO A 197 -2.15 9.76 7.87
CA PRO A 197 -1.59 10.16 9.16
C PRO A 197 -0.92 8.99 9.93
N PHE A 198 -0.99 7.78 9.39
CA PHE A 198 -0.40 6.56 9.93
C PHE A 198 0.20 5.74 8.79
N ASP A 199 1.04 4.76 9.12
CA ASP A 199 1.70 3.95 8.11
C ASP A 199 0.68 3.17 7.28
N ALA A 200 0.83 3.27 5.96
CA ALA A 200 -0.05 2.63 5.00
C ALA A 200 0.77 2.07 3.84
N ARG A 201 0.28 0.97 3.27
CA ARG A 201 0.91 0.30 2.14
C ARG A 201 -0.07 0.05 1.02
N ILE A 202 0.49 -0.16 -0.16
CA ILE A 202 -0.26 -0.52 -1.36
C ILE A 202 -0.36 -2.04 -1.41
N ILE A 203 -1.55 -2.55 -1.73
CA ILE A 203 -1.82 -3.98 -1.82
C ILE A 203 -2.45 -4.34 -3.15
N SER A 204 -2.22 -5.58 -3.57
CA SER A 204 -2.97 -6.27 -4.63
C SER A 204 -3.47 -7.61 -4.09
N ALA A 205 -4.44 -8.26 -4.75
CA ALA A 205 -4.90 -9.59 -4.33
C ALA A 205 -3.75 -10.62 -4.30
N GLU A 206 -2.88 -10.60 -5.31
CA GLU A 206 -1.70 -11.46 -5.35
C GLU A 206 -0.77 -11.23 -4.15
N ILE A 207 -0.54 -9.98 -3.75
CA ILE A 207 0.29 -9.64 -2.59
C ILE A 207 -0.35 -10.18 -1.32
N LEU A 208 -1.66 -10.00 -1.15
CA LEU A 208 -2.38 -10.52 0.03
C LEU A 208 -2.34 -12.05 0.11
N GLN A 209 -2.53 -12.75 -1.01
CA GLN A 209 -2.44 -14.21 -1.07
C GLN A 209 -1.05 -14.71 -0.69
N LYS A 210 0.00 -14.13 -1.29
CA LYS A 210 1.40 -14.49 -0.98
C LYS A 210 1.74 -14.25 0.49
N GLU A 211 1.23 -13.18 1.09
CA GLU A 211 1.43 -12.92 2.52
C GLU A 211 0.71 -13.92 3.41
N GLU A 212 -0.47 -14.38 3.03
CA GLU A 212 -1.21 -15.41 3.75
C GLU A 212 -0.51 -16.76 3.65
N GLU A 213 -0.07 -17.15 2.45
CA GLU A 213 0.78 -18.32 2.21
C GLU A 213 2.07 -18.27 3.03
N GLN A 214 2.76 -17.12 3.01
CA GLN A 214 3.98 -16.92 3.79
C GLN A 214 3.72 -17.04 5.29
N LYS A 215 2.61 -16.47 5.80
CA LYS A 215 2.22 -16.61 7.21
C LYS A 215 1.93 -18.06 7.58
N ASN A 216 1.25 -18.81 6.72
CA ASN A 216 0.93 -20.23 6.92
C ASN A 216 2.19 -21.09 6.88
N TRP A 217 3.11 -20.80 5.96
CA TRP A 217 4.41 -21.45 5.88
C TRP A 217 5.23 -21.19 7.15
N ILE A 218 5.38 -19.93 7.57
CA ILE A 218 6.09 -19.58 8.81
C ILE A 218 5.47 -20.30 10.01
N ALA A 219 4.13 -20.36 10.10
CA ALA A 219 3.45 -21.02 11.20
C ALA A 219 3.70 -22.54 11.24
N THR A 220 3.75 -23.19 10.07
CA THR A 220 3.95 -24.63 9.92
C THR A 220 5.42 -25.02 10.12
N ASN A 221 6.34 -24.20 9.60
CA ASN A 221 7.79 -24.45 9.63
C ASN A 221 8.46 -23.91 10.90
N ASN A 222 7.72 -23.29 11.83
CA ASN A 222 8.30 -22.79 13.06
C ASN A 222 8.81 -23.93 13.94
N LEU A 223 10.14 -24.10 13.98
CA LEU A 223 10.82 -25.09 14.82
C LEU A 223 10.85 -24.72 16.30
N ASN A 224 10.67 -23.43 16.65
CA ASN A 224 10.75 -22.99 18.03
C ASN A 224 9.51 -23.48 18.81
N PRO A 225 9.69 -24.32 19.84
CA PRO A 225 8.58 -24.82 20.66
C PRO A 225 7.94 -23.70 21.51
N PHE A 226 8.70 -22.64 21.82
CA PHE A 226 8.26 -21.52 22.64
C PHE A 226 7.72 -20.38 21.78
N SER A 227 6.48 -20.52 21.31
CA SER A 227 5.76 -19.39 20.70
C SER A 227 5.30 -18.39 21.77
N PHE A 228 5.29 -17.09 21.45
CA PHE A 228 4.78 -16.06 22.37
C PHE A 228 3.37 -16.41 22.89
N ARG A 229 2.48 -16.87 22.00
CA ARG A 229 1.13 -17.31 22.34
C ARG A 229 1.12 -18.42 23.39
N TYR A 230 2.00 -19.41 23.25
CA TYR A 230 2.13 -20.53 24.19
C TYR A 230 2.65 -20.04 25.55
N CYS A 231 3.74 -19.27 25.57
CA CYS A 231 4.35 -18.76 26.78
C CYS A 231 3.40 -17.85 27.58
N ALA A 232 2.72 -16.92 26.91
CA ALA A 232 1.78 -16.00 27.54
C ALA A 232 0.56 -16.71 28.13
N ARG A 233 0.01 -17.72 27.44
CA ARG A 233 -1.17 -18.47 27.92
C ARG A 233 -0.87 -19.29 29.17
N ASN A 234 0.29 -19.94 29.18
CA ASN A 234 0.72 -20.81 30.28
C ASN A 234 1.38 -20.04 31.43
N ASN A 235 1.45 -18.70 31.34
CA ASN A 235 2.04 -17.83 32.37
C ASN A 235 3.48 -18.23 32.73
N PHE A 236 4.29 -18.55 31.73
CA PHE A 236 5.71 -18.85 31.95
C PHE A 236 6.39 -17.69 32.69
N LEU A 237 7.18 -18.02 33.72
CA LEU A 237 7.91 -17.05 34.55
C LEU A 237 7.04 -15.95 35.18
N GLY A 238 5.71 -16.14 35.26
CA GLY A 238 4.80 -15.13 35.79
C GLY A 238 4.54 -13.94 34.85
N ILE A 239 4.86 -14.06 33.55
CA ILE A 239 4.79 -12.97 32.56
C ILE A 239 3.40 -12.30 32.43
N LYS A 240 2.31 -12.96 32.83
CA LYS A 240 0.96 -12.35 32.80
C LYS A 240 0.83 -11.11 33.69
N LYS A 241 1.72 -10.95 34.68
CA LYS A 241 1.75 -9.74 35.52
C LYS A 241 2.12 -8.50 34.72
N ASP A 242 2.97 -8.67 33.71
CA ASP A 242 3.52 -7.57 32.90
C ASP A 242 2.72 -7.37 31.60
N LEU A 243 1.96 -8.38 31.16
CA LEU A 243 1.19 -8.34 29.92
C LEU A 243 -0.20 -7.74 30.08
N SER A 244 -0.63 -7.03 29.03
CA SER A 244 -2.02 -6.60 28.89
C SER A 244 -2.93 -7.78 28.50
N PRO A 245 -4.22 -7.77 28.90
CA PRO A 245 -5.20 -8.74 28.39
C PRO A 245 -5.31 -8.77 26.86
N TYR A 246 -4.97 -7.67 26.19
CA TYR A 246 -4.97 -7.57 24.74
C TYR A 246 -3.77 -8.27 24.09
N ASP A 247 -2.64 -8.34 24.77
CA ASP A 247 -1.43 -9.01 24.26
C ASP A 247 -1.66 -10.52 24.22
N LEU A 248 -2.41 -11.05 25.20
CA LEU A 248 -2.94 -12.41 25.21
C LEU A 248 -3.93 -12.64 24.06
N LYS A 249 -4.79 -11.67 23.77
CA LYS A 249 -5.79 -11.75 22.69
C LYS A 249 -5.13 -11.82 21.31
N TRP A 250 -4.13 -10.99 21.05
CA TRP A 250 -3.48 -10.88 19.74
C TRP A 250 -2.10 -11.53 19.64
N SER A 251 -1.69 -12.24 20.69
CA SER A 251 -0.44 -13.00 20.74
C SER A 251 0.79 -12.13 20.43
N GLY A 252 0.82 -10.91 20.98
CA GLY A 252 1.99 -10.01 20.91
C GLY A 252 2.25 -9.37 19.54
N LYS A 253 1.28 -9.41 18.62
CA LYS A 253 1.42 -8.84 17.27
C LYS A 253 1.07 -7.34 17.17
N TYR A 254 0.36 -6.80 18.17
CA TYR A 254 -0.20 -5.45 18.20
C TYR A 254 -0.21 -4.90 19.62
#